data_AF-X1GU89-F1
#
_entry.id   AF-X1GU89-F1
#
_cell.length_a   1.000
_cell.length_b   1.000
_cell.length_c   1.000
_cell.angle_alpha   90.00
_cell.angle_beta   90.00
_cell.angle_gamma   90.00
#
_symmetry.space_group_name_H-M   'P 1'
#
loop_
_entity.id
_entity.type
_entity.pdbx_description
1 polymer ?
#
loop_
_entity_poly.entity_id
_entity_poly.type
_entity_poly.pdbx_seq_one_letter_code
_entity_poly.pdbx_strand_id
1 'polypeptide(L)'
;RRIKAAKLPLKHDLDQYDYSFMNGISKQQLSQLRECQWLEQNFNVVLMGPCGIGKTLIAAGLCYDALKMGYKAYFRTMEQINE
;
A
#
# COMPACT_ATOMS: atom_id res chain seq x y z
N ARG A 1 -5.38 -15.72 8.47
CA ARG A 1 -4.55 -16.51 7.54
C ARG A 1 -3.96 -15.66 6.39
N ARG A 2 -4.77 -14.84 5.69
CA ARG A 2 -4.31 -14.01 4.55
C ARG A 2 -3.21 -12.98 4.90
N ILE A 3 -3.34 -12.27 6.03
CA ILE A 3 -2.35 -11.26 6.47
C ILE A 3 -0.95 -11.86 6.68
N LYS A 4 -0.85 -13.01 7.36
CA LYS A 4 0.43 -13.70 7.57
C LYS A 4 1.10 -14.11 6.23
N ALA A 5 0.30 -14.55 5.26
CA ALA A 5 0.81 -14.95 3.95
C ALA A 5 1.32 -13.76 3.11
N ALA A 6 0.75 -12.57 3.31
CA ALA A 6 1.14 -11.37 2.60
C ALA A 6 2.57 -10.90 2.92
N LYS A 7 3.12 -11.28 4.08
CA LYS A 7 4.43 -10.81 4.58
C LYS A 7 4.54 -9.28 4.66
N LEU A 8 3.50 -8.62 5.16
CA LEU A 8 3.48 -7.17 5.34
C LEU A 8 4.52 -6.72 6.41
N PRO A 9 5.12 -5.54 6.25
CA PRO A 9 5.96 -4.94 7.29
C PRO A 9 5.14 -4.60 8.56
N LEU A 10 5.82 -4.35 9.68
CA LEU A 10 5.16 -3.98 10.95
C LEU A 10 4.29 -2.73 10.80
N LYS A 11 4.77 -1.72 10.06
CA LYS A 11 4.01 -0.51 9.72
C LYS A 11 3.29 -0.70 8.40
N HIS A 12 2.01 -1.05 8.48
CA HIS A 12 1.15 -1.29 7.31
C HIS A 12 -0.28 -0.77 7.50
N ASP A 13 -0.58 -0.06 8.59
CA ASP A 13 -1.91 0.49 8.81
C ASP A 13 -1.97 1.95 8.36
N LEU A 14 -2.79 2.24 7.35
CA LEU A 14 -2.98 3.61 6.84
C LEU A 14 -3.82 4.49 7.75
N ASP A 15 -4.51 3.90 8.73
CA ASP A 15 -5.19 4.68 9.76
C ASP A 15 -4.18 5.42 10.66
N GLN A 16 -2.92 4.98 10.67
CA GLN A 16 -1.79 5.64 11.34
C GLN A 16 -0.98 6.54 10.41
N TYR A 17 -1.44 6.79 9.17
CA TYR A 17 -0.73 7.63 8.22
C TYR A 17 -0.79 9.10 8.64
N ASP A 18 0.38 9.73 8.79
CA ASP A 18 0.50 11.13 9.15
C ASP A 18 0.47 12.03 7.89
N TYR A 19 -0.61 12.78 7.74
CA TYR A 19 -0.81 13.73 6.63
C TYR A 19 -0.12 15.08 6.86
N SER A 20 0.43 15.34 8.04
CA SER A 20 1.20 16.57 8.31
C SER A 20 2.51 16.61 7.53
N PHE A 21 3.03 15.44 7.15
CA PHE A 21 4.25 15.31 6.37
C PHE A 21 3.94 15.56 4.89
N MET A 22 4.66 16.51 4.26
CA MET A 22 4.50 16.84 2.84
C MET A 22 5.03 15.71 1.93
N ASN A 23 4.25 14.65 1.78
CA ASN A 23 4.60 13.44 1.01
C ASN A 23 4.11 13.47 -0.44
N GLY A 24 3.48 14.57 -0.88
CA GLY A 24 2.98 14.74 -2.25
C GLY A 24 1.68 14.00 -2.57
N ILE A 25 1.09 13.26 -1.61
CA ILE A 25 -0.22 12.63 -1.74
C ILE A 25 -1.25 13.34 -0.87
N SER A 26 -2.37 13.74 -1.45
CA SER A 26 -3.46 14.35 -0.69
C SER A 26 -4.28 13.30 0.05
N LYS A 27 -4.96 13.71 1.13
CA LYS A 27 -5.89 12.84 1.87
C LYS A 27 -6.97 12.25 0.97
N GLN A 28 -7.48 13.05 0.03
CA GLN A 28 -8.49 12.61 -0.93
C GLN A 28 -7.94 11.54 -1.88
N GLN A 29 -6.74 11.75 -2.45
CA GLN A 29 -6.10 10.76 -3.31
C GLN A 29 -5.84 9.45 -2.58
N LEU A 30 -5.32 9.51 -1.35
CA LEU A 30 -5.09 8.31 -0.56
C LEU A 30 -6.42 7.59 -0.25
N SER A 31 -7.47 8.32 0.14
CA SER A 31 -8.79 7.73 0.37
C SER A 31 -9.33 6.99 -0.85
N GLN A 32 -9.22 7.57 -2.04
CA GLN A 32 -9.65 6.92 -3.29
C GLN A 32 -8.84 5.64 -3.58
N LEU A 33 -7.53 5.64 -3.33
CA LEU A 33 -6.71 4.44 -3.51
C LEU A 33 -7.10 3.33 -2.52
N ARG A 34 -7.50 3.69 -1.30
CA ARG A 34 -7.94 2.74 -0.26
C ARG A 34 -9.26 2.04 -0.60
N GLU A 35 -10.08 2.63 -1.48
CA GLU A 35 -11.31 1.99 -1.99
C GLU A 35 -11.04 0.80 -2.93
N CYS A 36 -9.78 0.59 -3.34
CA CYS A 36 -9.37 -0.55 -4.17
C CYS A 36 -10.05 -0.66 -5.55
N GLN A 37 -10.77 0.37 -6.03
CA GLN A 37 -11.39 0.36 -7.37
C GLN A 37 -10.36 0.15 -8.50
N TRP A 38 -9.11 0.59 -8.29
CA TRP A 38 -8.02 0.36 -9.22
C TRP A 38 -7.71 -1.13 -9.45
N LEU A 39 -7.98 -2.00 -8.46
CA LEU A 39 -7.87 -3.46 -8.63
C LEU A 39 -8.97 -3.99 -9.55
N GLU A 40 -10.21 -3.52 -9.38
CA GLU A 40 -11.35 -3.93 -10.21
C GLU A 40 -11.20 -3.48 -11.67
N GLN A 41 -10.56 -2.32 -11.87
CA GLN A 41 -10.29 -1.73 -13.17
C GLN A 41 -8.98 -2.21 -13.81
N ASN A 42 -8.24 -3.12 -13.17
CA ASN A 42 -6.92 -3.61 -13.61
C ASN A 42 -5.88 -2.49 -13.87
N PHE A 43 -5.90 -1.44 -13.04
CA PHE A 43 -4.89 -0.38 -13.08
C PHE A 43 -3.72 -0.68 -12.15
N ASN A 44 -2.52 -0.26 -12.54
CA ASN A 44 -1.33 -0.34 -11.71
C ASN A 44 -1.09 0.99 -11.00
N VAL A 45 -0.81 0.93 -9.69
CA VAL A 45 -0.44 2.10 -8.89
C VAL A 45 1.08 2.13 -8.73
N VAL A 46 1.71 3.21 -9.18
CA VAL A 46 3.17 3.43 -9.04
C VAL A 46 3.42 4.64 -8.14
N LEU A 47 4.13 4.42 -7.04
CA LEU A 47 4.51 5.47 -6.08
C LEU A 47 5.94 5.94 -6.39
N MET A 48 6.12 7.23 -6.65
CA MET A 48 7.41 7.84 -7.01
C MET A 48 7.79 8.98 -6.06
N GLY A 49 9.10 9.18 -5.86
CA GLY A 49 9.65 10.28 -5.06
C GLY A 49 10.91 9.88 -4.26
N PRO A 50 11.53 10.83 -3.53
CA PRO A 50 12.75 10.59 -2.75
C PRO A 50 12.58 9.54 -1.64
N CYS A 51 13.67 8.96 -1.15
CA CYS A 51 13.62 8.02 -0.03
C CYS A 51 13.05 8.69 1.24
N GLY A 52 12.45 7.90 2.13
CA GLY A 52 11.94 8.39 3.42
C GLY A 52 10.54 9.01 3.43
N ILE A 53 9.92 9.30 2.28
CA ILE A 53 8.58 9.94 2.20
C ILE A 53 7.38 8.99 2.42
N GLY A 54 7.60 7.78 2.94
CA GLY A 54 6.51 6.85 3.26
C GLY A 54 5.94 6.03 2.08
N LYS A 55 6.59 5.96 0.91
CA LYS A 55 6.14 5.11 -0.22
C LYS A 55 5.89 3.66 0.18
N THR A 56 6.83 3.06 0.91
CA THR A 56 6.73 1.67 1.40
C THR A 56 5.55 1.49 2.37
N LEU A 57 5.28 2.50 3.21
CA LEU A 57 4.14 2.50 4.13
C LEU A 57 2.83 2.54 3.34
N ILE A 58 2.72 3.43 2.35
CA ILE A 58 1.53 3.55 1.50
C ILE A 58 1.28 2.23 0.77
N ALA A 59 2.29 1.64 0.13
CA ALA A 59 2.17 0.37 -0.58
C ALA A 59 1.72 -0.77 0.34
N ALA A 60 2.36 -0.92 1.51
CA ALA A 60 1.98 -1.94 2.49
C ALA A 60 0.56 -1.72 3.02
N GLY A 61 0.18 -0.45 3.20
CA GLY A 61 -1.14 0.00 3.57
C GLY A 61 -2.25 -0.38 2.60
N LEU A 62 -2.04 -0.08 1.32
CA LEU A 62 -2.98 -0.46 0.27
C LEU A 62 -3.12 -1.99 0.17
N CYS A 63 -2.02 -2.74 0.33
CA CYS A 63 -2.09 -4.20 0.44
C CYS A 63 -2.91 -4.65 1.66
N TYR A 64 -2.78 -3.97 2.80
CA TYR A 64 -3.53 -4.29 4.00
C TYR A 64 -5.04 -4.04 3.83
N ASP A 65 -5.42 -2.92 3.24
CA ASP A 65 -6.83 -2.60 2.94
C ASP A 65 -7.42 -3.60 1.93
N ALA A 66 -6.67 -3.99 0.90
CA ALA A 66 -7.10 -5.03 -0.04
C ALA A 66 -7.33 -6.39 0.67
N LEU A 67 -6.46 -6.77 1.62
CA LEU A 67 -6.65 -7.99 2.42
C LEU A 67 -7.89 -7.92 3.31
N LYS A 68 -8.20 -6.75 3.88
CA LYS A 68 -9.44 -6.51 4.66
C LYS A 68 -10.68 -6.67 3.78
N MET A 69 -10.64 -6.20 2.54
CA MET A 69 -11.71 -6.34 1.55
C MET A 69 -11.85 -7.77 0.98
N GLY A 70 -10.95 -8.69 1.34
CA GLY A 70 -11.04 -10.11 0.99
C GLY A 70 -10.13 -10.55 -0.15
N TYR A 71 -9.42 -9.61 -0.79
CA TYR A 71 -8.42 -9.90 -1.80
C TYR A 71 -7.24 -10.70 -1.23
N LYS A 72 -6.50 -11.36 -2.12
CA LYS A 72 -5.20 -11.96 -1.81
C LYS A 72 -4.12 -10.98 -2.24
N ALA A 73 -3.19 -10.68 -1.35
CA ALA A 73 -2.07 -9.78 -1.64
C ALA A 73 -0.76 -10.38 -1.12
N TYR A 74 0.34 -10.01 -1.77
CA TYR A 74 1.70 -10.30 -1.34
C TYR A 74 2.52 -9.02 -1.37
N PHE A 75 3.37 -8.83 -0.37
CA PHE A 75 4.33 -7.75 -0.30
C PHE A 75 5.74 -8.32 -0.49
N ARG A 76 6.46 -7.85 -1.50
CA ARG A 76 7.78 -8.34 -1.88
C ARG A 76 8.70 -7.20 -2.27
N THR A 77 9.98 -7.35 -1.97
CA THR A 77 11.02 -6.49 -2.55
C THR A 77 11.33 -6.96 -3.97
N MET A 78 11.98 -6.11 -4.77
CA MET A 78 12.38 -6.49 -6.12
C MET A 78 13.30 -7.72 -6.14
N GLU A 79 14.18 -7.83 -5.16
CA GLU A 79 15.09 -8.97 -5.00
C GLU A 79 14.34 -10.31 -4.85
N GLN A 80 13.25 -10.31 -4.06
CA GLN A 80 12.42 -11.50 -3.82
C GLN A 80 11.53 -11.91 -5.01
N ILE A 81 11.47 -11.12 -6.07
CA ILE A 81 10.68 -11.45 -7.27
C ILE A 81 11.48 -12.34 -8.23
N ASN A 82 12.81 -12.27 -8.17
CA ASN A 82 13.70 -13.02 -9.06
C ASN A 82 14.10 -14.41 -8.50
N GLU A 83 13.63 -14.74 -7.29
CA GLU A 83 13.79 -16.04 -6.63
C GLU A 83 12.52 -16.88 -6.77
#